data_AF-G5KB54-F1
#
_entry.id   AF-G5KB54-F1
#
_cell.length_a   1.000
_cell.length_b   1.000
_cell.length_c   1.000
_cell.angle_alpha   90.00
_cell.angle_beta   90.00
_cell.angle_gamma   90.00
#
_symmetry.space_group_name_H-M   'P 1'
#
loop_
_entity.id
_entity.type
_entity.pdbx_description
1 polymer ?
#
loop_
_entity_poly.entity_id
_entity_poly.type
_entity_poly.pdbx_seq_one_letter_code
_entity_poly.pdbx_strand_id
1 'polypeptide(L)'
;MNIYILEDDLSQQVYLEKLIKQILSQKNRQNDNVKSFEQPEDLINTVKEKGNHQLFFLDIELGQNDILQIPFEKILFIETSSESHHIT
;
A
#
# COMPACT_ATOMS: atom_id res chain seq x y z
N MET A 1 10.79 -3.62 5.26
CA MET A 1 10.15 -2.70 4.31
C MET A 1 8.91 -2.13 4.95
N ASN A 2 8.59 -0.87 4.68
CA ASN A 2 7.32 -0.29 5.09
C ASN A 2 6.35 -0.35 3.90
N ILE A 3 5.15 -0.85 4.13
CA ILE A 3 4.06 -0.95 3.17
C ILE A 3 2.92 -0.08 3.69
N TYR A 4 2.51 0.89 2.89
CA TYR A 4 1.47 1.83 3.21
C TYR A 4 0.28 1.62 2.27
N ILE A 5 -0.93 1.62 2.83
CA ILE A 5 -2.18 1.47 2.10
C ILE A 5 -3.03 2.71 2.36
N LEU A 6 -3.48 3.39 1.31
CA LEU A 6 -4.45 4.48 1.38
C LEU A 6 -5.73 4.04 0.67
N GLU A 7 -6.80 3.87 1.42
CA GLU A 7 -8.08 3.32 0.96
C GLU A 7 -9.19 3.85 1.88
N ASP A 8 -10.22 4.48 1.32
CA ASP A 8 -11.34 5.07 2.06
C ASP A 8 -12.46 4.08 2.35
N ASP A 9 -12.59 2.97 1.59
CA ASP A 9 -13.49 1.87 1.92
C ASP A 9 -12.86 0.85 2.88
N LEU A 10 -13.40 0.77 4.10
CA LEU A 10 -12.91 -0.13 5.14
C LEU A 10 -12.92 -1.62 4.73
N SER A 11 -13.90 -2.06 3.94
CA SER A 11 -14.00 -3.47 3.51
C SER A 11 -12.86 -3.81 2.54
N GLN A 12 -12.59 -2.93 1.59
CA GLN A 12 -11.50 -3.05 0.64
C GLN A 12 -10.14 -2.95 1.34
N GLN A 13 -10.00 -2.02 2.28
CA GLN A 13 -8.78 -1.85 3.06
C GLN A 13 -8.41 -3.13 3.83
N VAL A 14 -9.38 -3.72 4.54
CA VAL A 14 -9.19 -4.98 5.27
C VAL A 14 -8.86 -6.15 4.33
N TYR A 15 -9.49 -6.20 3.16
CA TYR A 15 -9.20 -7.23 2.17
C TYR A 15 -7.76 -7.13 1.65
N LEU A 16 -7.34 -5.93 1.25
CA LEU A 16 -6.01 -5.66 0.73
C LEU A 16 -4.93 -5.95 1.79
N GLU A 17 -5.15 -5.53 3.03
CA GLU A 17 -4.24 -5.80 4.14
C GLU A 17 -4.05 -7.31 4.40
N LYS A 18 -5.16 -8.08 4.36
CA LYS A 18 -5.11 -9.55 4.48
C LYS A 18 -4.32 -10.18 3.35
N LEU A 19 -4.58 -9.78 2.12
CA LEU A 19 -3.91 -10.31 0.94
C LEU A 19 -2.40 -10.04 0.99
N ILE A 20 -1.99 -8.81 1.32
CA ILE A 20 -0.58 -8.44 1.48
C ILE A 20 0.08 -9.30 2.57
N LYS A 21 -0.55 -9.42 3.75
CA LYS A 21 -0.01 -10.25 4.85
C LYS A 21 0.13 -11.72 4.46
N GLN A 22 -0.81 -12.27 3.69
CA GLN A 22 -0.70 -13.63 3.16
C GLN A 22 0.51 -13.79 2.22
N ILE A 23 0.72 -12.86 1.29
CA ILE A 23 1.86 -12.87 0.36
C ILE A 23 3.19 -12.73 1.13
N LEU A 24 3.25 -11.84 2.12
CA LEU A 24 4.43 -11.67 2.97
C LEU A 24 4.77 -12.94 3.74
N SER A 25 3.75 -13.63 4.27
CA SER A 25 3.92 -14.92 4.95
C SER A 25 4.52 -15.97 4.01
N GLN A 26 3.97 -16.11 2.79
CA GLN A 26 4.48 -17.04 1.78
C GLN A 26 5.93 -16.76 1.38
N LYS A 27 6.37 -15.49 1.43
CA LYS A 27 7.74 -15.08 1.11
C LYS A 27 8.69 -15.04 2.31
N ASN A 28 8.28 -15.49 3.50
CA ASN A 28 9.04 -15.35 4.75
C ASN A 28 9.42 -13.89 5.11
N ARG A 29 8.57 -12.93 4.73
CA ARG A 29 8.76 -11.49 4.97
C ARG A 29 7.76 -10.92 5.98
N GLN A 30 7.43 -11.70 7.01
CA GLN A 30 6.44 -11.34 8.02
C GLN A 30 6.83 -10.12 8.89
N ASN A 31 8.12 -9.77 8.90
CA ASN A 31 8.65 -8.61 9.62
C ASN A 31 8.45 -7.28 8.86
N ASP A 32 7.97 -7.31 7.61
CA ASP A 32 7.63 -6.09 6.88
C ASP A 32 6.41 -5.42 7.53
N ASN A 33 6.48 -4.09 7.69
CA ASN A 33 5.49 -3.31 8.42
C ASN A 33 4.38 -2.88 7.47
N VAL A 34 3.13 -3.24 7.74
CA VAL A 34 1.96 -2.84 6.96
C VAL A 34 1.13 -1.84 7.77
N LYS A 35 0.87 -0.66 7.19
CA LYS A 35 0.03 0.39 7.78
C LYS A 35 -1.02 0.83 6.79
N SER A 36 -2.27 0.94 7.23
CA SER A 36 -3.37 1.46 6.42
C SER A 36 -3.83 2.83 6.92
N PHE A 37 -4.37 3.63 6.00
CA PHE A 37 -4.87 4.98 6.21
C PHE A 37 -6.14 5.17 5.40
N GLU A 38 -7.11 5.88 5.96
CA GLU A 38 -8.31 6.32 5.25
C GLU A 38 -8.12 7.71 4.64
N GLN A 39 -7.33 8.57 5.32
CA GLN A 39 -7.12 9.95 4.92
C GLN A 39 -5.69 10.20 4.40
N PRO A 40 -5.51 10.92 3.28
CA PRO A 40 -4.19 11.24 2.74
C PRO A 40 -3.29 12.01 3.73
N GLU A 41 -3.87 12.90 4.53
CA GLU A 41 -3.14 13.68 5.53
C GLU A 41 -2.44 12.80 6.58
N ASP A 42 -3.08 11.72 7.01
CA ASP A 42 -2.51 10.80 8.01
C ASP A 42 -1.35 10.00 7.44
N LEU A 43 -1.47 9.59 6.18
CA LEU A 43 -0.38 8.96 5.44
C LEU A 43 0.83 9.91 5.36
N ILE A 44 0.63 11.13 4.88
CA ILE A 44 1.69 12.15 4.72
C ILE A 44 2.36 12.45 6.07
N ASN A 45 1.58 12.59 7.13
CA ASN A 45 2.09 12.85 8.48
C ASN A 45 2.87 11.67 9.08
N THR A 46 2.60 10.44 8.63
CA THR A 46 3.26 9.22 9.09
C THR A 46 4.54 8.91 8.31
N VAL A 47 4.55 9.19 7.01
CA VAL A 47 5.68 8.94 6.10
C VAL A 47 6.71 10.05 6.26
N LYS A 48 7.32 10.13 7.45
CA LYS A 48 8.38 11.10 7.78
C LYS A 48 9.78 10.52 7.60
N GLU A 49 9.90 9.19 7.62
CA GLU A 49 11.18 8.50 7.45
C GLU A 49 11.55 8.41 5.96
N LYS A 50 12.67 9.04 5.59
CA LYS A 50 13.34 8.82 4.31
C LYS A 50 14.38 7.71 4.49
N GLY A 51 14.00 6.48 4.17
CA GLY A 51 14.91 5.33 4.26
C GLY A 51 14.20 3.99 4.20
N ASN A 52 14.90 3.00 3.62
CA ASN A 52 14.45 1.67 3.21
C ASN A 52 13.44 1.66 2.05
N HIS A 53 13.44 0.57 1.28
CA HIS A 53 12.43 0.31 0.24
C HIS A 53 11.04 0.45 0.87
N GLN A 54 10.23 1.39 0.37
CA GLN A 54 8.85 1.60 0.80
C GLN A 54 7.90 1.29 -0.34
N LEU A 55 6.73 0.78 0.01
CA LEU A 55 5.69 0.38 -0.91
C LEU A 55 4.42 1.16 -0.60
N PHE A 56 3.81 1.76 -1.61
CA PHE A 56 2.55 2.47 -1.47
C PHE A 56 1.50 1.83 -2.36
N PHE A 57 0.36 1.48 -1.77
CA PHE A 57 -0.87 1.14 -2.47
C PHE A 57 -1.84 2.27 -2.24
N LEU A 58 -2.16 3.02 -3.29
CA LEU A 58 -3.05 4.18 -3.20
C LEU A 58 -4.29 3.92 -4.04
N ASP A 59 -5.46 4.06 -3.43
CA ASP A 59 -6.67 4.26 -4.22
C ASP A 59 -6.64 5.68 -4.83
N ILE A 60 -6.82 5.75 -6.14
CA ILE A 60 -6.84 6.99 -6.91
C ILE A 60 -8.26 7.57 -7.00
N GLU A 61 -9.29 6.79 -6.64
CA GLU A 61 -10.69 7.22 -6.54
C GLU A 61 -11.06 7.54 -5.08
N LEU A 62 -10.27 8.41 -4.43
CA LEU A 62 -10.63 8.97 -3.12
C LEU A 62 -11.94 9.75 -3.26
N GLY A 63 -13.06 9.13 -2.86
CA GLY A 63 -14.39 9.70 -2.95
C GLY A 63 -15.26 9.16 -4.10
N GLN A 64 -16.29 8.41 -3.68
CA GLN A 64 -17.50 8.03 -4.41
C GLN A 64 -17.29 7.28 -5.72
N ASN A 65 -17.18 5.96 -5.61
CA ASN A 65 -17.92 5.03 -6.46
C ASN A 65 -18.22 3.77 -5.64
N ASP A 66 -19.50 3.39 -5.51
CA ASP A 66 -20.00 2.19 -4.80
C ASP A 66 -19.60 0.86 -5.49
N ILE A 67 -18.36 0.74 -5.95
CA ILE A 67 -17.86 -0.43 -6.65
C ILE A 67 -17.08 -1.26 -5.63
N LEU A 68 -17.72 -2.31 -5.11
CA LEU A 68 -17.19 -3.29 -4.14
C LEU A 68 -15.91 -4.02 -4.59
N GLN A 69 -15.40 -3.74 -5.78
CA GLN A 69 -14.18 -4.29 -6.36
C GLN A 69 -13.49 -3.19 -7.18
N ILE A 70 -12.52 -2.50 -6.59
CA ILE A 70 -11.61 -1.66 -7.36
C ILE A 70 -10.79 -2.59 -8.29
N PRO A 71 -10.85 -2.40 -9.63
CA PRO A 71 -9.98 -3.15 -10.54
C PRO A 71 -8.52 -2.86 -10.18
N PHE A 72 -7.66 -3.89 -10.14
CA PHE A 72 -6.22 -3.73 -9.85
C PHE A 72 -5.55 -2.66 -10.73
N GLU A 73 -6.10 -2.39 -11.91
CA GLU A 73 -5.65 -1.34 -12.83
C GLU A 73 -5.75 0.09 -12.27
N LYS A 74 -6.60 0.32 -11.26
CA LYS A 74 -6.78 1.62 -10.62
C LYS A 74 -5.87 1.82 -9.41
N ILE A 75 -5.23 0.78 -8.90
CA ILE A 75 -4.34 0.92 -7.73
C ILE A 75 -3.01 1.48 -8.21
N LEU A 76 -2.65 2.67 -7.74
CA LEU A 76 -1.33 3.23 -8.00
C LEU A 76 -0.32 2.62 -7.03
N PHE A 77 0.70 1.98 -7.61
CA PHE A 77 1.82 1.41 -6.90
C PHE A 77 3.07 2.29 -7.03
N ILE A 78 3.69 2.62 -5.91
CA ILE A 78 4.96 3.35 -5.87
C ILE A 78 5.95 2.57 -5.01
N GLU A 79 7.12 2.25 -5.56
CA GLU A 79 8.25 1.71 -4.81
C GLU A 79 9.36 2.75 -4.74
N THR A 80 9.89 3.02 -3.55
CA THR A 80 11.02 3.93 -3.36
C THR A 80 12.27 3.13 -3.02
N SER A 81 13.09 2.77 -4.02
CA SER A 81 14.40 2.15 -3.80
C SER A 81 15.52 3.21 -3.81
N SER A 82 16.54 3.02 -2.99
CA SER A 82 17.80 3.76 -3.11
C SER A 82 18.72 3.20 -4.19
N GLU A 83 18.42 2.01 -4.72
CA GLU A 83 19.15 1.36 -5.80
C GLU A 83 18.36 1.41 -7.12
N SER A 84 19.04 1.68 -8.23
CA SER A 84 18.43 1.61 -9.55
C SER A 84 18.29 0.15 -9.97
N HIS A 85 17.06 -0.35 -10.12
CA HIS A 85 16.82 -1.66 -10.71
C HIS A 85 17.09 -1.57 -12.22
N HIS A 86 18.24 -2.09 -12.67
CA HIS A 86 18.46 -2.36 -14.09
C HIS A 86 17.56 -3.53 -14.50
N ILE A 87 16.59 -3.27 -15.38
CA ILE A 87 15.88 -4.34 -16.09
C ILE A 87 16.87 -4.90 -17.12
N THR A 88 17.56 -5.99 -16.75
CA THR A 88 18.37 -6.81 -17.68
C THR A 88 17.53 -7.94 -18.26
#